data_AF-A0A932QJG5-F1
#
_entry.id   AF-A0A932QJG5-F1
#
_cell.length_a   1.000
_cell.length_b   1.000
_cell.length_c   1.000
_cell.angle_alpha   90.00
_cell.angle_beta   90.00
_cell.angle_gamma   90.00
#
_symmetry.space_group_name_H-M   'P 1'
#
loop_
_entity.id
_entity.type
_entity.pdbx_description
1 polymer ?
#
loop_
_entity_poly.entity_id
_entity_poly.type
_entity_poly.pdbx_seq_one_letter_code
_entity_poly.pdbx_strand_id
1 'polypeptide(L)'
;MTPPSAPPMDLNKRLEAAIALGHLQTPILEEVKHVLEHPVAGHVLLIDDARAFTGRRDYPTLDALHQYINLIKPGLAYHVKDDIIRVYREQVTP
;
A
#
# COMPACT_ATOMS: atom_id res chain seq x y z
N MET A 1 29.38 -1.86 37.17
CA MET A 1 28.43 -2.94 36.80
C MET A 1 27.77 -2.53 35.50
N THR A 2 28.09 -3.17 34.39
CA THR A 2 27.42 -2.96 33.10
C THR A 2 26.09 -3.72 33.09
N PRO A 3 25.00 -3.17 32.50
CA PRO A 3 23.76 -3.90 32.37
C PRO A 3 23.96 -5.13 31.47
N PRO A 4 23.22 -6.23 31.69
CA PRO A 4 23.35 -7.43 30.87
C PRO A 4 23.07 -7.08 29.41
N SER A 5 23.99 -7.47 28.54
CA SER A 5 23.81 -7.38 27.09
C SER A 5 22.54 -8.15 26.72
N ALA A 6 21.60 -7.47 26.05
CA ALA A 6 20.42 -8.11 25.51
C ALA A 6 20.82 -9.34 24.67
N PRO A 7 20.09 -10.46 24.75
CA PRO A 7 20.43 -11.66 24.01
C PRO A 7 20.50 -11.33 22.51
N PRO A 8 21.45 -11.91 21.76
CA PRO A 8 21.59 -11.68 20.34
C PRO A 8 20.30 -12.10 19.63
N MET A 9 19.63 -11.12 19.04
CA MET A 9 18.41 -11.30 18.26
C MET A 9 18.73 -12.13 17.01
N ASP A 10 18.01 -13.24 16.84
CA ASP A 10 18.24 -14.25 15.81
C ASP A 10 18.31 -13.64 14.39
N LEU A 11 19.44 -13.88 13.71
CA LEU A 11 19.70 -13.44 12.35
C LEU A 11 18.70 -14.04 11.35
N ASN A 12 18.17 -15.24 11.61
CA ASN A 12 17.12 -15.84 10.79
C ASN A 12 15.79 -15.08 10.92
N LYS A 13 15.53 -14.44 12.06
CA LYS A 13 14.37 -13.55 12.24
C LYS A 13 14.47 -12.27 11.41
N ARG A 14 15.70 -11.85 11.05
CA ARG A 14 15.94 -10.72 10.13
C ARG A 14 15.68 -11.12 8.69
N LEU A 15 15.87 -12.40 8.33
CA LEU A 15 15.67 -12.90 6.97
C LEU A 15 14.19 -13.11 6.66
N GLU A 16 13.41 -13.67 7.59
CA GLU A 16 11.94 -13.80 7.42
C GLU A 16 11.24 -12.45 7.18
N ALA A 17 11.68 -11.38 7.87
CA ALA A 17 11.19 -10.03 7.63
C ALA A 17 11.68 -9.43 6.29
N ALA A 18 12.80 -9.91 5.76
CA ALA A 18 13.40 -9.40 4.52
C ALA A 18 12.80 -10.01 3.25
N ILE A 19 12.22 -11.22 3.31
CA ILE A 19 11.72 -11.92 2.11
C ILE A 19 10.25 -11.55 1.77
N ALA A 20 9.54 -10.82 2.64
CA ALA A 20 8.26 -10.16 2.30
C ALA A 20 8.45 -8.79 1.62
N LEU A 21 9.68 -8.27 1.64
CA LEU A 21 10.08 -7.09 0.87
C LEU A 21 10.67 -7.60 -0.44
N GLY A 22 9.80 -7.79 -1.43
CA GLY A 22 10.23 -8.03 -2.82
C GLY A 22 11.35 -7.04 -3.17
N HIS A 23 12.45 -7.56 -3.71
CA HIS A 23 13.75 -6.89 -3.84
C HIS A 23 13.79 -5.76 -4.89
N LEU A 24 12.69 -5.04 -5.08
CA LEU A 24 12.59 -3.82 -5.86
C LEU A 24 11.81 -2.81 -5.01
N GLN A 25 12.44 -1.68 -4.68
CA GLN A 25 11.73 -0.47 -4.26
C GLN A 25 10.84 -0.02 -5.42
N THR A 26 9.69 -0.65 -5.62
CA THR A 26 8.59 -0.07 -6.38
C THR A 26 7.72 0.63 -5.36
N PRO A 27 7.77 1.97 -5.25
CA PRO A 27 6.86 2.67 -4.34
C PRO A 27 5.45 2.35 -4.83
N ILE A 28 4.58 1.90 -3.92
CA ILE A 28 3.18 1.49 -4.18
C ILE A 28 2.42 2.42 -5.16
N LEU A 29 2.79 3.70 -5.22
CA LEU A 29 2.30 4.69 -6.18
C LEU A 29 2.51 4.29 -7.65
N GLU A 30 3.67 3.73 -8.01
CA GLU A 30 3.96 3.30 -9.38
C GLU A 30 3.10 2.08 -9.75
N GLU A 31 2.94 1.11 -8.86
CA GLU A 31 2.07 -0.05 -9.10
C GLU A 31 0.61 0.39 -9.30
N VAL A 32 0.13 1.28 -8.43
CA VAL A 32 -1.19 1.90 -8.55
C VAL A 32 -1.31 2.63 -9.90
N LYS A 33 -0.32 3.44 -10.29
CA LYS A 33 -0.32 4.15 -11.57
C LYS A 33 -0.44 3.19 -12.76
N HIS A 34 0.35 2.12 -12.79
CA HIS A 34 0.29 1.13 -13.86
C HIS A 34 -1.10 0.50 -14.00
N VAL A 35 -1.77 0.17 -12.88
CA VAL A 35 -3.14 -0.37 -12.92
C VAL A 35 -4.14 0.68 -13.39
N LEU A 36 -4.02 1.93 -12.94
CA LEU A 36 -4.94 3.01 -13.31
C LEU A 36 -4.84 3.40 -14.79
N GLU A 37 -3.62 3.43 -15.34
CA GLU A 37 -3.32 3.78 -16.74
C GLU A 37 -3.53 2.62 -17.72
N HIS A 38 -3.76 1.39 -17.22
CA HIS A 38 -4.00 0.24 -18.08
C HIS A 38 -5.26 0.44 -18.96
N PRO A 39 -5.21 0.09 -20.27
CA PRO A 39 -6.28 0.39 -21.22
C PRO A 39 -7.58 -0.38 -20.96
N VAL A 40 -7.51 -1.54 -20.30
CA VAL A 40 -8.70 -2.28 -19.87
C VAL A 40 -9.40 -1.53 -18.73
N ALA A 41 -10.70 -1.27 -18.91
CA ALA A 41 -11.52 -0.60 -17.91
C ALA A 41 -12.07 -1.58 -16.86
N GLY A 42 -12.55 -1.04 -15.74
CA GLY A 42 -13.24 -1.83 -14.71
C GLY A 42 -12.33 -2.50 -13.69
N HIS A 43 -11.06 -2.10 -13.61
CA HIS A 43 -10.16 -2.56 -12.55
C HIS A 43 -10.69 -2.24 -11.16
N VAL A 44 -10.46 -3.18 -10.24
CA VAL A 44 -10.67 -3.02 -8.80
C VAL A 44 -9.30 -3.15 -8.15
N LEU A 45 -8.89 -2.14 -7.39
CA LEU A 45 -7.66 -2.19 -6.59
C LEU A 45 -8.04 -2.51 -5.15
N LEU A 46 -7.42 -3.54 -4.60
CA LEU A 46 -7.47 -3.92 -3.20
C LEU A 46 -6.04 -3.90 -2.67
N ILE A 47 -5.78 -3.04 -1.68
CA ILE A 47 -4.47 -2.92 -1.06
C ILE A 47 -4.64 -3.24 0.43
N ASP A 48 -4.04 -4.32 0.87
CA ASP A 48 -4.02 -4.75 2.27
C ASP A 48 -3.15 -3.81 3.14
N ASP A 49 -3.33 -3.90 4.46
CA ASP A 49 -2.60 -3.15 5.48
C ASP A 49 -2.71 -1.62 5.31
N ALA A 50 -3.95 -1.14 5.26
CA ALA A 50 -4.26 0.29 5.18
C ALA A 50 -3.59 1.11 6.30
N ARG A 51 -3.33 0.49 7.45
CA ARG A 51 -2.61 1.10 8.59
C ARG A 51 -1.16 1.45 8.28
N ALA A 52 -0.53 0.86 7.26
CA ALA A 52 0.83 1.21 6.83
C ALA A 52 0.91 2.60 6.17
N PHE A 53 -0.21 3.13 5.64
CA PHE A 53 -0.31 4.37 4.87
C PHE A 53 -0.27 5.62 5.75
N THR A 54 0.88 5.84 6.39
CA THR A 54 1.13 6.89 7.39
C THR A 54 2.01 8.03 6.89
N GLY A 55 2.43 8.01 5.62
CA GLY A 55 3.41 8.97 5.08
C GLY A 55 4.86 8.68 5.49
N ARG A 56 5.18 7.44 5.86
CA ARG A 56 6.50 7.02 6.36
C ARG A 56 6.98 5.79 5.60
N ARG A 57 8.30 5.60 5.52
CA ARG A 57 8.93 4.41 4.92
C ARG A 57 8.36 4.07 3.54
N ASP A 58 8.28 5.08 2.68
CA ASP A 58 7.81 4.98 1.28
C ASP A 58 6.32 4.69 1.07
N TYR A 59 5.52 4.61 2.14
CA TYR A 59 4.06 4.61 2.04
C TYR A 59 3.51 6.03 2.12
N PRO A 60 2.63 6.45 1.19
CA PRO A 60 1.93 7.74 1.29
C PRO A 60 0.94 7.72 2.45
N THR A 61 0.37 8.88 2.80
CA THR A 61 -0.85 8.89 3.63
C THR A 61 -2.04 8.41 2.81
N LEU A 62 -3.10 7.94 3.48
CA LEU A 62 -4.36 7.61 2.80
C LEU A 62 -4.88 8.78 1.95
N ASP A 63 -4.84 10.00 2.49
CA ASP A 63 -5.24 11.21 1.76
C ASP A 63 -4.37 11.49 0.53
N ALA A 64 -3.05 11.34 0.65
CA ALA A 64 -2.13 11.55 -0.46
C ALA A 64 -2.33 10.50 -1.56
N LEU A 65 -2.56 9.24 -1.18
CA LEU A 65 -2.91 8.19 -2.13
C LEU A 65 -4.24 8.49 -2.85
N HIS A 66 -5.27 8.93 -2.12
CA HIS A 66 -6.56 9.28 -2.70
C HIS A 66 -6.46 10.45 -3.68
N GLN A 67 -5.71 11.50 -3.32
CA GLN A 67 -5.44 12.63 -4.22
C GLN A 67 -4.68 12.19 -5.48
N TYR A 68 -3.68 11.33 -5.33
CA TYR A 68 -2.91 10.78 -6.44
C TYR A 68 -3.77 9.96 -7.41
N ILE A 69 -4.63 9.09 -6.88
CA ILE A 69 -5.59 8.31 -7.69
C ILE A 69 -6.53 9.26 -8.46
N ASN A 70 -7.09 10.26 -7.78
CA ASN A 70 -8.02 11.22 -8.40
C ASN A 70 -7.35 12.07 -9.49
N LEU A 71 -6.06 12.35 -9.37
CA LEU A 71 -5.29 13.07 -10.39
C LEU A 71 -5.17 12.24 -11.69
N ILE A 72 -4.94 10.93 -11.56
CA ILE A 72 -4.73 10.04 -12.71
C ILE A 72 -6.08 9.60 -13.32
N LYS A 73 -7.04 9.22 -12.47
CA LYS A 73 -8.32 8.64 -12.88
C LYS A 73 -9.44 9.12 -11.96
N PRO A 74 -10.02 10.31 -12.23
CA PRO A 74 -11.05 10.90 -11.38
C PRO A 74 -12.35 10.09 -11.41
N GLY A 75 -13.11 10.17 -10.32
CA GLY A 75 -14.45 9.58 -10.22
C GLY A 75 -14.47 8.10 -9.82
N LEU A 76 -13.35 7.54 -9.39
CA LEU A 76 -13.32 6.25 -8.71
C LEU A 76 -13.75 6.41 -7.25
N ALA A 77 -14.50 5.45 -6.74
CA ALA A 77 -14.78 5.32 -5.32
C ALA A 77 -13.48 4.94 -4.59
N TYR A 78 -13.27 5.53 -3.41
CA TYR A 78 -12.12 5.26 -2.54
C TYR A 78 -12.62 5.01 -1.12
N HIS A 79 -12.43 3.78 -0.63
CA HIS A 79 -12.89 3.38 0.69
C HIS A 79 -11.82 2.60 1.45
N VAL A 80 -11.67 2.89 2.74
CA VAL A 80 -10.87 2.06 3.65
C VAL A 80 -11.84 1.29 4.54
N LYS A 81 -11.83 -0.04 4.43
CA LYS A 81 -12.70 -0.90 5.23
C LYS A 81 -12.01 -2.24 5.50
N ASP A 82 -12.12 -2.70 6.74
CA ASP A 82 -11.54 -3.98 7.19
C ASP A 82 -10.01 -4.04 6.98
N ASP A 83 -9.32 -2.91 7.20
CA ASP A 83 -7.87 -2.72 6.97
C ASP A 83 -7.42 -2.84 5.49
N ILE A 84 -8.36 -2.71 4.55
CA ILE A 84 -8.11 -2.77 3.11
C ILE A 84 -8.52 -1.44 2.48
N ILE A 85 -7.64 -0.88 1.64
CA ILE A 85 -7.93 0.23 0.75
C ILE A 85 -8.56 -0.34 -0.53
N ARG A 86 -9.76 0.13 -0.85
CA ARG A 86 -10.57 -0.34 -1.97
C ARG A 86 -10.78 0.81 -2.94
N VAL A 87 -10.41 0.61 -4.20
CA VAL A 87 -10.60 1.59 -5.26
C VAL A 87 -11.33 0.92 -6.42
N TYR A 88 -12.51 1.42 -6.78
CA TYR A 88 -13.34 0.82 -7.80
C TYR A 88 -14.27 1.84 -8.44
N ARG A 89 -14.86 1.50 -9.58
CA ARG A 89 -15.94 2.31 -10.17
C ARG A 89 -17.22 2.08 -9.38
N GLU A 90 -17.85 3.15 -8.89
CA GLU A 90 -19.16 3.06 -8.24
C GLU A 90 -20.17 2.39 -9.18
N GLN A 91 -20.92 1.42 -8.66
CA GLN A 91 -21.99 0.80 -9.42
C GLN A 91 -23.14 1.82 -9.47
N VAL A 92 -23.39 2.38 -10.66
CA VAL A 92 -24.61 3.16 -10.87
C VAL A 92 -25.77 2.17 -10.82
N THR A 93 -26.47 2.15 -9.70
CA THR A 93 -27.72 1.37 -9.59
C THR A 93 -28.80 2.18 -10.34
N PRO A 94 -29.50 1.58 -11.32
CA PRO A 94 -30.57 2.26 -12.06
C PRO A 94 -31.70 2.79 -11.18
#